data_AF-A0A969Y5Z9-F1
#
_entry.id   AF-A0A969Y5Z9-F1
#
_cell.length_a   1.000
_cell.length_b   1.000
_cell.length_c   1.000
_cell.angle_alpha   90.00
_cell.angle_beta   90.00
_cell.angle_gamma   90.00
#
_symmetry.space_group_name_H-M   'P 1'
#
loop_
_entity.id
_entity.type
_entity.pdbx_description
1 polymer ?
#
loop_
_entity_poly.entity_id
_entity_poly.type
_entity_poly.pdbx_seq_one_letter_code
_entity_poly.pdbx_strand_id
1 'polypeptide(L)' 'DQDSIRAATDALSGVAPTGGALYFYNPSTAWSPWVFSRPVVGQIGNHVFAK' A
#
# COMPACT_ATOMS: atom_id res chain seq x y z
N ASP A 1 16.73 5.85 6.64
CA ASP A 1 16.20 7.22 6.78
C ASP A 1 16.15 8.00 5.47
N GLN A 2 17.26 8.13 4.74
CA GLN A 2 17.27 8.81 3.43
C GLN A 2 16.29 8.18 2.41
N ASP A 3 16.19 6.86 2.39
CA ASP A 3 15.26 6.15 1.50
C ASP A 3 13.78 6.47 1.82
N SER A 4 13.45 6.61 3.10
CA SER A 4 12.10 6.96 3.56
C SER A 4 11.72 8.39 3.13
N ILE A 5 12.68 9.32 3.22
CA ILE A 5 12.50 10.71 2.79
C ILE A 5 12.33 10.75 1.27
N ARG A 6 13.17 10.04 0.53
CA ARG A 6 13.07 9.94 -0.93
C ARG A 6 11.72 9.36 -1.36
N ALA A 7 11.27 8.28 -0.73
CA ALA A 7 9.97 7.68 -1.01
C ALA A 7 8.81 8.66 -0.78
N ALA A 8 8.88 9.48 0.27
CA ALA A 8 7.88 10.53 0.52
C ALA A 8 7.93 11.64 -0.55
N THR A 9 9.12 12.05 -0.98
CA THR A 9 9.30 13.02 -2.06
C THR A 9 8.77 12.48 -3.39
N ASP A 10 9.10 11.24 -3.75
CA ASP A 10 8.63 10.59 -4.98
C ASP A 10 7.10 10.49 -4.99
N ALA A 11 6.48 10.14 -3.85
CA ALA A 11 5.03 10.12 -3.70
C ALA A 11 4.40 11.52 -3.89
N LEU A 12 5.02 12.56 -3.32
CA LEU A 12 4.57 13.95 -3.52
C LEU A 12 4.70 14.41 -4.98
N SER A 13 5.74 13.96 -5.67
CA SER A 13 5.97 14.21 -7.11
C SER A 13 5.03 13.42 -8.03
N GLY A 14 4.12 12.60 -7.49
CA GLY A 14 3.11 11.86 -8.25
C GLY A 14 3.56 10.46 -8.69
N VAL A 15 4.71 9.97 -8.21
CA VAL A 15 5.12 8.58 -8.42
C VAL A 15 4.28 7.69 -7.48
N ALA A 16 3.21 7.10 -8.02
CA ALA A 16 2.29 6.25 -7.26
C ALA A 16 2.38 4.79 -7.72
N PRO A 17 3.27 3.96 -7.15
CA PRO A 17 3.38 2.53 -7.50
C PRO A 17 2.16 1.70 -7.04
N THR A 18 1.25 2.30 -6.28
CA THR A 18 0.09 1.64 -5.66
C THR A 18 -1.18 1.69 -6.51
N GLY A 19 -1.12 2.28 -7.72
CA GLY A 19 -2.22 2.25 -8.69
C GLY A 19 -3.55 2.86 -8.20
N GLY A 20 -3.50 3.79 -7.25
CA GLY A 20 -4.69 4.41 -6.66
C GLY A 20 -5.29 3.64 -5.48
N ALA A 21 -4.55 2.72 -4.86
CA ALA A 21 -4.99 2.08 -3.62
C ALA A 21 -5.16 3.10 -2.48
N LEU A 22 -6.25 2.95 -1.73
CA LEU A 22 -6.57 3.78 -0.56
C LEU A 22 -6.25 3.06 0.75
N TYR A 23 -6.11 1.74 0.70
CA TYR A 23 -5.87 0.88 1.84
C TYR A 23 -4.69 -0.03 1.57
N PHE A 24 -3.97 -0.38 2.62
CA PHE A 24 -3.00 -1.45 2.59
C PHE A 24 -3.07 -2.27 3.88
N TYR A 25 -2.73 -3.55 3.80
CA TYR A 25 -2.69 -4.43 4.95
C TYR A 25 -1.63 -5.51 4.76
N ASN A 26 -1.09 -6.01 5.87
CA ASN A 26 -0.25 -7.20 5.85
C ASN A 26 -1.12 -8.44 6.12
N PRO A 27 -1.26 -9.38 5.18
CA PRO A 27 -2.13 -10.54 5.35
C PRO A 27 -1.69 -11.49 6.48
N SER A 28 -0.44 -11.43 6.95
CA SER A 28 0.02 -12.26 8.06
C SER A 28 -0.34 -11.70 9.43
N THR A 29 -0.67 -10.41 9.54
CA THR A 29 -0.97 -9.75 10.82
C THR A 29 -2.36 -9.10 10.87
N ALA A 30 -2.94 -8.76 9.73
CA ALA A 30 -4.26 -8.15 9.67
C ALA A 30 -5.35 -9.19 10.01
N TRP A 31 -6.27 -8.81 10.89
CA TRP A 31 -7.45 -9.62 11.24
C TRP A 31 -8.74 -8.81 11.08
N SER A 32 -8.84 -8.05 9.99
CA SER A 32 -10.05 -7.32 9.64
C SER A 32 -10.72 -7.97 8.43
N PRO A 33 -11.85 -8.70 8.61
CA PRO A 33 -12.57 -9.29 7.48
C PRO A 33 -12.99 -8.27 6.42
N TRP A 34 -13.23 -7.02 6.84
CA TRP A 34 -13.57 -5.93 5.95
C TRP A 34 -12.43 -5.51 5.01
N VAL A 35 -11.17 -5.58 5.45
CA VAL A 35 -10.04 -5.20 4.57
C VAL A 35 -9.81 -6.25 3.47
N PHE A 36 -10.15 -7.51 3.75
CA PHE A 36 -10.06 -8.61 2.80
C PHE A 36 -11.17 -8.60 1.74
N SER A 37 -12.29 -7.90 1.98
CA SER A 37 -13.35 -7.76 0.98
C SER A 37 -13.11 -6.64 -0.03
N ARG A 38 -12.08 -5.81 0.18
CA ARG A 38 -11.72 -4.72 -0.73
C ARG A 38 -11.03 -5.26 -2.00
N PRO A 39 -11.34 -4.72 -3.19
CA PRO A 39 -10.64 -5.08 -4.42
C PRO A 39 -9.13 -4.86 -4.30
N VAL A 40 -8.36 -5.95 -4.41
CA VAL A 40 -6.91 -5.91 -4.38
C VAL A 40 -6.38 -5.28 -5.66
N VAL A 41 -5.52 -4.28 -5.51
CA VAL A 41 -4.82 -3.59 -6.60
C VAL A 41 -3.49 -4.28 -6.89
N GLY A 42 -2.79 -4.72 -5.85
CA GLY A 42 -1.50 -5.42 -5.98
C GLY A 42 -0.82 -5.65 -4.64
N GLN A 43 0.39 -6.21 -4.67
CA GLN A 43 1.19 -6.47 -3.48
C GLN A 43 2.61 -5.94 -3.66
N ILE A 44 3.12 -5.20 -2.69
CA ILE A 44 4.51 -4.71 -2.65
C ILE A 44 5.11 -5.19 -1.33
N GLY A 45 6.09 -6.09 -1.43
CA GLY A 45 6.66 -6.77 -0.26
C GLY A 45 5.59 -7.53 0.53
N ASN A 46 5.52 -7.27 1.84
CA ASN A 46 4.55 -7.90 2.75
C ASN A 46 3.21 -7.16 2.85
N HIS A 47 2.99 -6.13 2.02
CA HIS A 47 1.77 -5.32 2.06
C HIS A 47 0.93 -5.52 0.80
N VAL A 48 -0.34 -5.87 0.99
CA VAL A 48 -1.38 -5.90 -0.03
C VAL A 48 -2.04 -4.54 -0.08
N PHE A 49 -2.19 -3.98 -1.28
CA PHE A 49 -2.81 -2.70 -1.55
C PHE A 49 -4.21 -2.92 -2.14
N ALA A 50 -5.21 -2.18 -1.66
CA ALA A 50 -6.61 -2.34 -2.03
C ALA A 50 -7.34 -0.98 -2.16
N LYS A 51 -8.44 -0.97 -2.90
CA LYS A 51 -9.28 0.21 -3.14
C LYS A 51 -10.70 0.10 -2.60
#